data_AF-A0A246GDL6-F1
#
_entry.id   AF-A0A246GDL6-F1
#
_cell.length_a   1.000
_cell.length_b   1.000
_cell.length_c   1.000
_cell.angle_alpha   90.00
_cell.angle_beta   90.00
_cell.angle_gamma   90.00
#
_symmetry.space_group_name_H-M   'P 1'
#
loop_
_entity.id
_entity.type
_entity.pdbx_description
1 polymer ?
#
loop_
_entity_poly.entity_id
_entity_poly.type
_entity_poly.pdbx_seq_one_letter_code
_entity_poly.pdbx_strand_id
1 'polypeptide(L)'
;MSNEKLFFDELKRKLEFLDNNPDRDNEATRHDLIIYPIITNKFGLGWNPIDIISQSTINVPENISESHIFRGAIPKIRKPDLIICPNEIVKNLAVIEEKKKQTDLFALKDHRIQLSEYQSLYECNWGILTDGEKWLIKKGFETFHEFGSIGELEKGIYDFRNALGSLTTLDRYRKYNTFDLILISPFGPMHLDPFPEFSNLPTIVVGVEDLKITESGLGFKEYSSFRDALKDFPDLHPKLTTNRFTWAMKEIKNKEIIKLRFETWKAYDLYSN
;
A
#
# COMPACT_ATOMS: atom_id res chain seq x y z
N MET A 1 9.54 -1.27 33.08
CA MET A 1 8.79 -0.54 32.03
C MET A 1 9.56 -0.71 30.75
N SER A 2 8.95 -1.12 29.63
CA SER A 2 9.71 -1.30 28.38
C SER A 2 10.17 0.07 27.84
N ASN A 3 11.34 0.13 27.21
CA ASN A 3 11.86 1.37 26.61
C ASN A 3 10.92 1.91 25.51
N GLU A 4 10.19 1.03 24.82
CA GLU A 4 9.14 1.42 23.87
C GLU A 4 7.98 2.15 24.56
N LYS A 5 7.53 1.65 25.72
CA LYS A 5 6.49 2.35 26.49
C LYS A 5 6.96 3.73 26.96
N LEU A 6 8.20 3.86 27.40
CA LEU A 6 8.77 5.16 27.78
C LEU A 6 8.79 6.16 26.62
N PHE A 7 9.09 5.68 25.41
CA PHE A 7 9.04 6.49 24.20
C PHE A 7 7.62 7.02 23.93
N PHE A 8 6.60 6.15 23.95
CA PHE A 8 5.22 6.57 23.76
C PHE A 8 4.68 7.45 24.90
N ASP A 9 5.09 7.21 26.14
CA ASP A 9 4.74 8.06 27.28
C ASP A 9 5.40 9.45 27.19
N GLU A 10 6.57 9.56 26.55
CA GLU A 10 7.17 10.87 26.21
C GLU A 10 6.38 11.59 25.11
N LEU A 11 5.97 10.88 24.04
CA LEU A 11 5.13 11.45 22.98
C LEU A 11 3.80 11.98 23.52
N LYS A 12 3.14 11.21 24.40
CA LYS A 12 1.90 11.65 25.07
C LYS A 12 2.11 12.91 25.89
N ARG A 13 3.20 13.00 26.67
CA ARG A 13 3.54 14.21 27.44
C ARG A 13 3.80 15.43 26.55
N LYS A 14 4.46 15.24 25.41
CA LYS A 14 4.66 16.29 24.42
C LYS A 14 3.35 16.74 23.79
N LEU A 15 2.45 15.81 23.49
CA LEU A 15 1.12 16.12 22.96
C LEU A 15 0.27 16.88 23.99
N GLU A 16 0.26 16.44 25.25
CA GLU A 16 -0.40 17.15 26.35
C GLU A 16 0.17 18.57 26.54
N PHE A 17 1.48 18.75 26.39
CA PHE A 17 2.08 20.07 26.41
C PHE A 17 1.55 20.97 25.29
N LEU A 18 1.44 20.46 24.07
CA LEU A 18 0.90 21.22 22.93
C LEU A 18 -0.58 21.56 23.13
N ASP A 19 -1.38 20.61 23.62
CA ASP A 19 -2.80 20.83 23.91
C ASP A 19 -3.02 21.92 24.96
N ASN A 20 -2.13 22.01 25.95
CA ASN A 20 -2.14 23.05 26.98
C ASN A 20 -1.52 24.38 26.51
N ASN A 21 -0.89 24.42 25.34
CA ASN A 21 -0.26 25.61 24.78
C ASN A 21 -0.63 25.79 23.28
N PRO A 22 -1.89 26.09 22.95
CA PRO A 22 -2.37 26.13 21.56
C PRO A 22 -1.59 27.08 20.64
N ASP A 23 -1.07 28.19 21.18
CA ASP A 23 -0.25 29.15 20.42
C ASP A 23 1.08 28.55 19.91
N ARG A 24 1.52 27.44 20.53
CA ARG A 24 2.71 26.68 20.13
C ARG A 24 2.36 25.44 19.31
N ASP A 25 1.08 25.11 19.19
CA ASP A 25 0.62 23.90 18.52
C ASP A 25 0.43 24.13 17.01
N ASN A 26 1.56 24.21 16.31
CA ASN A 26 1.61 24.35 14.86
C ASN A 26 2.27 23.12 14.20
N GLU A 27 2.16 23.04 12.88
CA GLU A 27 2.66 21.93 12.07
C GLU A 27 4.17 21.68 12.28
N ALA A 28 4.99 22.73 12.25
CA ALA A 28 6.43 22.61 12.48
C ALA A 28 6.78 22.08 13.89
N THR A 29 6.02 22.49 14.91
CA THR A 29 6.26 22.01 16.28
C THR A 29 5.81 20.55 16.43
N ARG A 30 4.71 20.16 15.78
CA ARG A 30 4.25 18.76 15.72
C ARG A 30 5.24 17.87 14.95
N HIS A 31 5.83 18.39 13.88
CA HIS A 31 6.91 17.74 13.14
C HIS A 31 8.04 17.34 14.08
N ASP A 32 8.65 18.33 14.75
CA ASP A 32 9.84 18.14 15.58
C ASP A 32 9.57 17.27 16.81
N LEU A 33 8.43 17.50 17.48
CA LEU A 33 8.16 16.88 18.78
C LEU A 33 7.53 15.49 18.68
N ILE A 34 6.76 15.22 17.62
CA ILE A 34 5.89 14.04 17.53
C ILE A 34 6.20 13.23 16.26
N ILE A 35 6.02 13.82 15.07
CA ILE A 35 6.04 13.09 13.79
C ILE A 35 7.44 12.56 13.49
N TYR A 36 8.44 13.45 13.47
CA TYR A 36 9.81 13.10 13.14
C TYR A 36 10.42 12.09 14.12
N PRO A 37 10.18 12.17 15.45
CA PRO A 37 10.54 11.12 16.39
C PRO A 37 9.88 9.75 16.10
N ILE A 38 8.60 9.71 15.70
CA ILE A 38 7.95 8.44 15.31
C ILE A 38 8.62 7.84 14.07
N ILE A 39 9.04 8.66 13.11
CA ILE A 39 9.69 8.16 11.89
C ILE A 39 11.12 7.67 12.19
N THR A 40 11.88 8.41 12.97
CA THR A 40 13.33 8.18 13.12
C THR A 40 13.73 7.29 14.29
N ASN A 41 12.93 7.28 15.37
CA ASN A 41 13.28 6.49 16.56
C ASN A 41 13.10 4.99 16.27
N LYS A 42 14.00 4.16 16.81
CA LYS A 42 13.94 2.68 16.70
C LYS A 42 12.65 2.06 17.29
N PHE A 43 12.00 2.75 18.23
CA PHE A 43 10.71 2.37 18.80
C PHE A 43 9.52 2.91 17.98
N GLY A 44 9.77 3.72 16.96
CA GLY A 44 8.83 4.07 15.92
C GLY A 44 9.10 3.25 14.65
N LEU A 45 9.43 3.91 13.54
CA LEU A 45 9.77 3.28 12.26
C LEU A 45 11.28 3.05 12.06
N GLY A 46 12.13 3.77 12.80
CA GLY A 46 13.58 3.56 12.83
C GLY A 46 14.33 3.98 11.56
N TRP A 47 13.80 4.91 10.78
CA TRP A 47 14.50 5.45 9.61
C TRP A 47 15.65 6.36 10.02
N ASN A 48 16.78 6.27 9.30
CA ASN A 48 17.88 7.20 9.53
C ASN A 48 17.50 8.56 8.91
N PRO A 49 17.75 9.69 9.60
CA PRO A 49 17.59 11.03 9.03
C PRO A 49 18.14 11.22 7.61
N ILE A 50 19.24 10.55 7.27
CA ILE A 50 19.83 10.64 5.91
C ILE A 50 18.93 10.05 4.83
N ASP A 51 18.04 9.12 5.20
CA ASP A 51 17.09 8.46 4.29
C ASP A 51 15.77 9.24 4.16
N ILE A 52 15.68 10.42 4.79
CA ILE A 52 14.48 11.25 4.82
C ILE A 52 14.79 12.56 4.12
N ILE A 53 14.11 12.79 3.00
CA ILE A 53 14.22 14.03 2.22
C ILE A 53 13.05 14.91 2.63
N SER A 54 13.34 15.96 3.38
CA SER A 54 12.35 16.98 3.70
C SER A 54 12.09 17.88 2.50
N GLN A 55 10.83 18.24 2.28
CA GLN A 55 10.49 19.41 1.48
C GLN A 55 11.04 19.32 0.03
N SER A 56 11.08 18.10 -0.52
CA SER A 56 11.56 17.82 -1.87
C SER A 56 10.66 18.48 -2.91
N THR A 57 11.24 19.13 -3.90
CA THR A 57 10.49 19.76 -4.98
C THR A 57 10.54 18.91 -6.24
N ILE A 58 9.39 18.61 -6.82
CA ILE A 58 9.29 17.97 -8.13
C ILE A 58 8.58 18.90 -9.12
N ASN A 59 9.13 18.95 -10.33
CA ASN A 59 8.47 19.62 -11.45
C ASN A 59 7.32 18.74 -11.90
N VAL A 60 6.14 19.35 -11.99
CA VAL A 60 4.95 18.65 -12.45
C VAL A 60 5.02 18.53 -13.99
N PRO A 61 4.86 17.34 -14.58
CA PRO A 61 4.86 17.16 -16.04
C PRO A 61 3.84 18.07 -16.74
N GLU A 62 4.22 18.61 -17.90
CA GLU A 62 3.41 19.61 -18.62
C GLU A 62 2.02 19.09 -19.03
N ASN A 63 1.90 17.78 -19.31
CA ASN A 63 0.65 17.14 -19.74
C ASN A 63 -0.20 16.60 -18.57
N ILE A 64 0.06 17.00 -17.32
CA ILE A 64 -0.68 16.45 -16.17
C ILE A 64 -2.17 16.84 -16.16
N SER A 65 -2.54 17.90 -16.88
CA SER A 65 -3.92 18.33 -17.06
C SER A 65 -4.81 17.26 -17.70
N GLU A 66 -4.21 16.30 -18.42
CA GLU A 66 -4.88 15.14 -19.02
C GLU A 66 -5.04 13.98 -18.01
N SER A 67 -4.38 14.04 -16.85
CA SER A 67 -4.47 13.02 -15.82
C SER A 67 -5.79 13.09 -15.06
N HIS A 68 -6.39 11.91 -14.85
CA HIS A 68 -7.57 11.74 -14.01
C HIS A 68 -7.36 12.17 -12.55
N ILE A 69 -6.10 12.26 -12.09
CA ILE A 69 -5.73 12.57 -10.70
C ILE A 69 -5.66 14.10 -10.46
N PHE A 70 -5.32 14.90 -11.48
CA PHE A 70 -4.93 16.32 -11.31
C PHE A 70 -5.90 17.33 -11.95
N ARG A 71 -7.17 16.93 -12.15
CA ARG A 71 -8.18 17.75 -12.84
C ARG A 71 -8.33 19.13 -12.19
N GLY A 72 -7.91 20.19 -12.91
CA GLY A 72 -8.29 21.57 -12.63
C GLY A 72 -7.31 22.43 -11.83
N ALA A 73 -6.15 21.92 -11.42
CA ALA A 73 -5.08 22.76 -10.86
C ALA A 73 -3.71 22.26 -11.33
N ILE A 74 -2.95 23.13 -12.00
CA ILE A 74 -1.59 22.84 -12.52
C ILE A 74 -0.57 23.70 -11.74
N PRO A 75 -0.37 23.47 -10.44
CA PRO A 75 0.78 24.04 -9.78
C PRO A 75 2.04 23.44 -10.41
N LYS A 76 2.91 24.31 -10.93
CA LYS A 76 4.14 23.91 -11.63
C LYS A 76 5.11 23.15 -10.72
N ILE A 77 5.01 23.36 -9.41
CA ILE A 77 5.90 22.78 -8.40
C ILE A 77 5.04 22.18 -7.28
N ARG A 78 5.40 20.98 -6.88
CA ARG A 78 4.78 20.20 -5.80
C ARG A 78 5.84 19.80 -4.78
N LYS A 79 5.48 19.86 -3.50
CA LYS A 79 6.42 19.78 -2.39
C LYS A 79 5.80 19.05 -1.19
N PRO A 80 5.94 17.71 -1.11
CA PRO A 80 5.54 16.97 0.08
C PRO A 80 6.42 17.35 1.27
N ASP A 81 5.91 17.12 2.48
CA ASP A 81 6.63 17.46 3.70
C ASP A 81 7.85 16.56 3.91
N LEU A 82 7.69 15.25 3.74
CA LEU A 82 8.78 14.28 3.79
C LEU A 82 8.65 13.20 2.72
N ILE A 83 9.80 12.69 2.30
CA ILE A 83 9.92 11.46 1.49
C ILE A 83 10.90 10.55 2.20
N ILE A 84 10.54 9.27 2.33
CA ILE A 84 11.48 8.23 2.73
C ILE A 84 12.12 7.68 1.45
N CYS A 85 13.40 7.92 1.27
CA CYS A 85 14.22 7.46 0.16
C CYS A 85 15.52 6.85 0.74
N PRO A 86 15.55 5.53 0.95
CA PRO A 86 16.70 4.88 1.57
C PRO A 86 17.95 5.08 0.72
N ASN A 87 19.04 5.64 1.26
CA ASN A 87 20.23 5.95 0.45
C ASN A 87 20.86 4.72 -0.22
N GLU A 88 20.70 3.54 0.38
CA GLU A 88 21.18 2.27 -0.19
C GLU A 88 20.38 1.82 -1.42
N ILE A 89 19.18 2.37 -1.64
CA ILE A 89 18.23 1.96 -2.67
C ILE A 89 17.71 3.22 -3.36
N VAL A 90 18.13 3.47 -4.61
CA VAL A 90 17.73 4.66 -5.39
C VAL A 90 16.27 4.57 -5.84
N LYS A 91 15.33 4.53 -4.88
CA LYS A 91 13.89 4.43 -5.07
C LYS A 91 13.14 5.02 -3.88
N ASN A 92 12.16 5.86 -4.15
CA ASN A 92 11.28 6.40 -3.12
C ASN A 92 10.38 5.30 -2.56
N LEU A 93 10.30 5.22 -1.23
CA LEU A 93 9.48 4.24 -0.52
C LEU A 93 8.09 4.80 -0.21
N ALA A 94 8.08 5.92 0.49
CA ALA A 94 6.89 6.51 1.06
C ALA A 94 6.95 8.04 0.97
N VAL A 95 5.80 8.65 0.76
CA VAL A 95 5.62 10.09 0.96
C VAL A 95 4.79 10.34 2.21
N ILE A 96 5.16 11.35 2.98
CA ILE A 96 4.48 11.76 4.21
C ILE A 96 4.02 13.19 4.02
N GLU A 97 2.72 13.39 4.22
CA GLU A 97 2.10 14.69 4.27
C GLU A 97 1.69 15.00 5.70
N GLU A 98 2.11 16.15 6.18
CA GLU A 98 1.88 16.62 7.53
C GLU A 98 0.78 17.67 7.54
N LYS A 99 0.05 17.75 8.65
CA LYS A 99 -0.99 18.73 8.87
C LYS A 99 -0.89 19.27 10.28
N LYS A 100 -1.33 20.52 10.47
CA LYS A 100 -1.72 21.02 11.80
C LYS A 100 -2.77 20.09 12.46
N LYS A 101 -2.97 20.24 13.78
CA LYS A 101 -3.98 19.52 14.55
C LYS A 101 -5.32 19.45 13.83
N GLN A 102 -5.82 18.23 13.62
CA GLN A 102 -7.15 17.96 13.09
C GLN A 102 -8.11 17.59 14.21
N THR A 103 -9.40 17.83 14.00
CA THR A 103 -10.44 17.46 14.97
C THR A 103 -10.55 15.95 15.13
N ASP A 104 -10.45 15.22 14.03
CA ASP A 104 -10.65 13.78 13.95
C ASP A 104 -10.02 13.21 12.66
N LEU A 105 -10.11 11.87 12.49
CA LEU A 105 -9.61 11.18 11.30
C LEU A 105 -10.36 11.57 10.02
N PHE A 106 -11.62 12.00 10.11
CA PHE A 106 -12.40 12.39 8.94
C PHE A 106 -11.88 13.72 8.38
N ALA A 107 -11.66 14.72 9.23
CA ALA A 107 -11.01 15.98 8.86
C ALA A 107 -9.61 15.73 8.25
N LEU A 108 -8.83 14.81 8.84
CA LEU A 108 -7.53 14.44 8.26
C LEU A 108 -7.71 13.86 6.84
N LYS A 109 -8.69 12.97 6.61
CA LYS A 109 -8.96 12.33 5.30
C LYS A 109 -9.32 13.32 4.19
N ASP A 110 -9.70 14.56 4.48
CA ASP A 110 -9.96 15.55 3.45
C ASP A 110 -8.69 15.90 2.65
N HIS A 111 -7.51 15.68 3.22
CA HIS A 111 -6.23 15.87 2.54
C HIS A 111 -5.74 14.63 1.76
N ARG A 112 -6.54 13.56 1.65
CA ARG A 112 -6.15 12.32 0.96
C ARG A 112 -5.82 12.51 -0.51
N ILE A 113 -6.48 13.46 -1.19
CA ILE A 113 -6.25 13.72 -2.61
C ILE A 113 -4.84 14.27 -2.80
N GLN A 114 -4.44 15.23 -1.95
CA GLN A 114 -3.09 15.79 -1.94
C GLN A 114 -2.03 14.71 -1.71
N LEU A 115 -2.26 13.79 -0.76
CA LEU A 115 -1.36 12.66 -0.54
C LEU A 115 -1.27 11.76 -1.78
N SER A 116 -2.40 11.40 -2.41
CA SER A 116 -2.43 10.57 -3.62
C SER A 116 -1.71 11.23 -4.79
N GLU A 117 -1.81 12.55 -4.94
CA GLU A 117 -1.03 13.31 -5.93
C GLU A 117 0.46 13.10 -5.72
N TYR A 118 0.94 13.25 -4.47
CA TYR A 118 2.36 13.05 -4.16
C TYR A 118 2.81 11.60 -4.32
N GLN A 119 1.99 10.63 -3.90
CA GLN A 119 2.28 9.22 -4.13
C GLN A 119 2.48 8.92 -5.62
N SER A 120 1.65 9.52 -6.48
CA SER A 120 1.74 9.35 -7.93
C SER A 120 2.98 10.03 -8.51
N LEU A 121 3.27 11.28 -8.12
CA LEU A 121 4.40 12.06 -8.63
C LEU A 121 5.75 11.46 -8.25
N TYR A 122 5.86 10.90 -7.04
CA TYR A 122 7.11 10.33 -6.53
C TYR A 122 7.19 8.81 -6.69
N GLU A 123 6.19 8.19 -7.34
CA GLU A 123 6.09 6.74 -7.57
C GLU A 123 6.18 5.91 -6.27
N CYS A 124 5.65 6.48 -5.18
CA CYS A 124 5.63 5.84 -3.87
C CYS A 124 4.38 4.96 -3.72
N ASN A 125 4.57 3.66 -3.49
CA ASN A 125 3.42 2.80 -3.18
C ASN A 125 2.79 3.12 -1.82
N TRP A 126 3.60 3.62 -0.87
CA TRP A 126 3.17 3.99 0.45
C TRP A 126 2.95 5.49 0.58
N GLY A 127 1.88 5.86 1.29
CA GLY A 127 1.56 7.25 1.63
C GLY A 127 1.16 7.34 3.09
N ILE A 128 1.59 8.41 3.76
CA ILE A 128 1.25 8.67 5.15
C ILE A 128 0.69 10.07 5.24
N LEU A 129 -0.45 10.22 5.92
CA LEU A 129 -1.04 11.51 6.23
C LEU A 129 -1.21 11.59 7.74
N THR A 130 -0.68 12.65 8.37
CA THR A 130 -0.67 12.74 9.83
C THR A 130 -0.72 14.18 10.33
N ASP A 131 -1.30 14.36 11.51
CA ASP A 131 -1.13 15.57 12.33
C ASP A 131 -0.24 15.33 13.56
N GLY A 132 0.49 14.21 13.59
CA GLY A 132 1.27 13.74 14.74
C GLY A 132 0.48 12.90 15.73
N GLU A 133 -0.80 13.19 15.96
CA GLU A 133 -1.67 12.38 16.84
C GLU A 133 -2.42 11.31 16.05
N LYS A 134 -2.97 11.71 14.91
CA LYS A 134 -3.77 10.91 13.99
C LYS A 134 -2.90 10.52 12.81
N TRP A 135 -3.01 9.28 12.38
CA TRP A 135 -2.17 8.71 11.34
C TRP A 135 -3.05 7.91 10.39
N LEU A 136 -2.98 8.24 9.10
CA LEU A 136 -3.62 7.52 8.01
C LEU A 136 -2.53 6.95 7.11
N ILE A 137 -2.44 5.62 7.06
CA ILE A 137 -1.43 4.90 6.28
C ILE A 137 -2.11 4.33 5.04
N LYS A 138 -1.56 4.62 3.86
CA LYS A 138 -2.08 4.17 2.57
C LYS A 138 -1.10 3.28 1.83
N LYS A 139 -1.63 2.28 1.14
CA LYS A 139 -0.90 1.41 0.20
C LYS A 139 -1.66 1.40 -1.12
N GLY A 140 -1.01 1.74 -2.24
CA GLY A 140 -1.65 1.75 -3.55
C GLY A 140 -2.94 2.58 -3.60
N PHE A 141 -2.95 3.75 -2.93
CA PHE A 141 -4.11 4.64 -2.75
C PHE A 141 -5.26 4.11 -1.88
N GLU A 142 -5.19 2.89 -1.38
CA GLU A 142 -6.15 2.35 -0.41
C GLU A 142 -5.69 2.61 1.02
N THR A 143 -6.62 2.74 1.96
CA THR A 143 -6.29 2.82 3.39
C THR A 143 -5.83 1.44 3.87
N PHE A 144 -4.65 1.39 4.47
CA PHE A 144 -4.11 0.19 5.11
C PHE A 144 -4.34 0.19 6.62
N HIS A 145 -3.97 1.27 7.31
CA HIS A 145 -4.21 1.47 8.74
C HIS A 145 -4.64 2.90 9.05
N GLU A 146 -5.37 3.06 10.14
CA GLU A 146 -5.77 4.34 10.71
C GLU A 146 -5.56 4.29 12.22
N PHE A 147 -5.00 5.36 12.77
CA PHE A 147 -4.84 5.55 14.21
C PHE A 147 -5.40 6.91 14.57
N GLY A 148 -6.40 6.95 15.44
CA GLY A 148 -7.06 8.18 15.90
C GLY A 148 -6.34 8.87 17.06
N SER A 149 -5.34 8.22 17.65
CA SER A 149 -4.55 8.76 18.76
C SER A 149 -3.18 8.11 18.88
N ILE A 150 -2.27 8.74 19.64
CA ILE A 150 -0.98 8.13 20.03
C ILE A 150 -1.18 6.81 20.79
N GLY A 151 -2.26 6.66 21.55
CA GLY A 151 -2.55 5.42 22.27
C GLY A 151 -2.96 4.27 21.35
N GLU A 152 -3.65 4.57 20.24
CA GLU A 152 -3.94 3.58 19.20
C GLU A 152 -2.69 3.25 18.38
N LEU A 153 -1.88 4.27 18.06
CA LEU A 153 -0.59 4.09 17.38
C LEU A 153 0.35 3.21 18.20
N GLU A 154 0.46 3.42 19.52
CA GLU A 154 1.26 2.58 20.42
C GLU A 154 0.84 1.11 20.34
N LYS A 155 -0.47 0.83 20.32
CA LYS A 155 -0.98 -0.55 20.22
C LYS A 155 -0.71 -1.17 18.84
N GLY A 156 -0.71 -0.37 17.79
CA GLY A 156 -0.51 -0.80 16.40
C GLY A 156 0.91 -0.61 15.85
N ILE A 157 1.86 -0.12 16.65
CA ILE A 157 3.18 0.27 16.15
C ILE A 157 3.95 -0.93 15.58
N TYR A 158 3.71 -2.12 16.10
CA TYR A 158 4.33 -3.34 15.60
C TYR A 158 3.95 -3.61 14.14
N ASP A 159 2.66 -3.50 13.81
CA ASP A 159 2.16 -3.69 12.44
C ASP A 159 2.67 -2.59 11.51
N PHE A 160 2.67 -1.35 11.98
CA PHE A 160 3.18 -0.22 11.22
C PHE A 160 4.68 -0.34 10.94
N ARG A 161 5.48 -0.72 11.94
CA ARG A 161 6.92 -1.00 11.82
C ARG A 161 7.18 -2.23 10.93
N ASN A 162 6.32 -3.24 10.97
CA ASN A 162 6.44 -4.38 10.06
C ASN A 162 6.16 -3.98 8.60
N ALA A 163 5.21 -3.08 8.36
CA ALA A 163 4.89 -2.60 7.03
C ALA A 163 5.99 -1.70 6.45
N LEU A 164 6.38 -0.68 7.23
CA LEU A 164 7.12 0.49 6.77
C LEU A 164 8.36 0.84 7.59
N GLY A 165 8.71 0.04 8.60
CA GLY A 165 9.94 0.25 9.37
C GLY A 165 11.19 -0.02 8.52
N SER A 166 12.28 0.66 8.84
CA SER A 166 13.52 0.58 8.05
C SER A 166 14.06 -0.84 7.95
N LEU A 167 14.22 -1.53 9.09
CA LEU A 167 14.77 -2.89 9.14
C LEU A 167 13.98 -3.88 8.29
N THR A 168 12.66 -3.90 8.47
CA THR A 168 11.76 -4.85 7.79
C THR A 168 11.62 -4.54 6.30
N THR A 169 11.58 -3.26 5.94
CA THR A 169 11.44 -2.83 4.55
C THR A 169 12.73 -3.05 3.76
N LEU A 170 13.89 -2.74 4.35
CA LEU A 170 15.18 -2.96 3.70
C LEU A 170 15.50 -4.46 3.56
N ASP A 171 15.20 -5.27 4.58
CA ASP A 171 15.33 -6.73 4.48
C ASP A 171 14.44 -7.29 3.35
N ARG A 172 13.19 -6.84 3.29
CA ARG A 172 12.25 -7.23 2.24
C ARG A 172 12.74 -6.85 0.85
N TYR A 173 13.27 -5.65 0.69
CA TYR A 173 13.82 -5.22 -0.59
C TYR A 173 15.04 -6.05 -0.99
N ARG A 174 16.00 -6.28 -0.07
CA ARG A 174 17.18 -7.10 -0.34
C ARG A 174 16.81 -8.53 -0.74
N LYS A 175 15.75 -9.07 -0.15
CA LYS A 175 15.33 -10.46 -0.38
C LYS A 175 14.45 -10.64 -1.62
N TYR A 176 13.60 -9.67 -1.93
CA TYR A 176 12.53 -9.83 -2.93
C TYR A 176 12.45 -8.70 -3.96
N ASN A 177 13.36 -7.72 -3.89
CA ASN A 177 13.39 -6.54 -4.74
C ASN A 177 12.08 -5.72 -4.72
N THR A 178 11.40 -5.71 -3.57
CA THR A 178 10.16 -4.94 -3.37
C THR A 178 10.06 -4.39 -1.96
N PHE A 179 9.45 -3.21 -1.84
CA PHE A 179 9.09 -2.59 -0.57
C PHE A 179 7.69 -3.01 -0.09
N ASP A 180 6.92 -3.70 -0.92
CA ASP A 180 5.55 -4.07 -0.60
C ASP A 180 5.49 -5.24 0.35
N LEU A 181 4.58 -5.17 1.33
CA LEU A 181 4.30 -6.31 2.22
C LEU A 181 4.08 -7.60 1.43
N ILE A 182 4.92 -8.59 1.72
CA ILE A 182 4.77 -9.96 1.23
C ILE A 182 4.19 -10.79 2.37
N LEU A 183 2.94 -11.21 2.21
CA LEU A 183 2.28 -12.12 3.14
C LEU A 183 2.64 -13.54 2.74
N ILE A 184 3.45 -14.22 3.57
CA ILE A 184 3.76 -15.64 3.41
C ILE A 184 2.94 -16.40 4.46
N SER A 185 1.91 -17.11 4.02
CA SER A 185 1.06 -17.91 4.91
C SER A 185 1.68 -19.31 5.12
N PRO A 186 1.94 -19.74 6.36
CA PRO A 186 2.42 -21.09 6.62
C PRO A 186 1.25 -22.05 6.82
N PHE A 187 1.27 -23.18 6.13
CA PHE A 187 0.70 -24.43 6.66
C PHE A 187 1.74 -25.55 6.54
N GLY A 188 1.84 -26.35 7.61
CA GLY A 188 2.79 -27.46 7.78
C GLY A 188 2.40 -28.77 7.07
N PRO A 189 2.81 -29.92 7.63
CA PRO A 189 3.82 -30.84 7.09
C PRO A 189 3.49 -31.45 5.71
N MET A 190 4.57 -31.76 4.97
CA MET A 190 4.61 -32.29 3.60
C MET A 190 3.67 -33.49 3.34
N HIS A 191 2.78 -33.35 2.36
CA HIS A 191 2.57 -34.33 1.28
C HIS A 191 2.21 -33.57 -0.02
N LEU A 192 2.77 -34.03 -1.15
CA LEU A 192 2.80 -33.35 -2.45
C LEU A 192 1.40 -33.01 -3.01
N ASP A 193 0.96 -31.76 -2.83
CA ASP A 193 -0.04 -31.08 -3.66
C ASP A 193 0.40 -29.59 -3.76
N PRO A 194 0.82 -29.09 -4.93
CA PRO A 194 1.57 -27.84 -5.02
C PRO A 194 0.76 -26.56 -4.73
N PHE A 195 -0.58 -26.59 -4.69
CA PHE A 195 -1.46 -25.42 -4.45
C PHE A 195 -2.81 -25.75 -3.76
N PRO A 196 -2.83 -26.04 -2.46
CA PRO A 196 -4.04 -26.41 -1.74
C PRO A 196 -5.03 -25.24 -1.55
N GLU A 197 -4.55 -24.00 -1.54
CA GLU A 197 -5.36 -22.79 -1.29
C GLU A 197 -6.36 -22.46 -2.41
N PHE A 198 -6.06 -22.86 -3.64
CA PHE A 198 -6.95 -22.68 -4.81
C PHE A 198 -7.65 -23.96 -5.22
N SER A 199 -7.18 -25.12 -4.74
CA SER A 199 -7.59 -26.44 -5.22
C SER A 199 -9.11 -26.66 -5.19
N ASN A 200 -9.82 -26.11 -4.20
CA ASN A 200 -11.26 -26.27 -4.04
C ASN A 200 -12.11 -25.15 -4.65
N LEU A 201 -11.50 -24.17 -5.34
CA LEU A 201 -12.24 -23.07 -5.93
C LEU A 201 -13.00 -23.54 -7.18
N PRO A 202 -14.33 -23.35 -7.24
CA PRO A 202 -15.07 -23.58 -8.48
C PRO A 202 -14.47 -22.72 -9.59
N THR A 203 -14.14 -23.36 -10.71
CA THR A 203 -13.38 -22.73 -11.80
C THR A 203 -14.17 -22.83 -13.09
N ILE A 204 -14.25 -21.75 -13.85
CA ILE A 204 -14.80 -21.76 -15.20
C ILE A 204 -13.69 -21.36 -16.15
N VAL A 205 -13.39 -22.23 -17.11
CA VAL A 205 -12.44 -21.94 -18.19
C VAL A 205 -13.25 -21.56 -19.42
N VAL A 206 -12.96 -20.42 -20.04
CA VAL A 206 -13.73 -19.84 -21.16
C VAL A 206 -12.80 -19.57 -22.33
N GLY A 207 -13.15 -20.05 -23.53
CA GLY A 207 -12.48 -19.67 -24.77
C GLY A 207 -12.88 -18.26 -25.24
N VAL A 208 -11.92 -17.47 -25.71
CA VAL A 208 -12.15 -16.13 -26.28
C VAL A 208 -11.51 -16.03 -27.65
N GLU A 209 -12.27 -15.60 -28.65
CA GLU A 209 -11.84 -15.35 -30.04
C GLU A 209 -12.47 -14.04 -30.50
N ASP A 210 -11.70 -13.14 -31.11
CA ASP A 210 -12.14 -11.79 -31.53
C ASP A 210 -12.87 -10.99 -30.44
N LEU A 211 -12.35 -11.03 -29.20
CA LEU A 211 -12.93 -10.38 -28.01
C LEU A 211 -14.35 -10.87 -27.65
N LYS A 212 -14.80 -11.98 -28.24
CA LYS A 212 -16.08 -12.62 -27.94
C LYS A 212 -15.82 -13.99 -27.32
N ILE A 213 -16.72 -14.39 -26.41
CA ILE A 213 -16.74 -15.76 -25.91
C ILE A 213 -17.26 -16.63 -27.05
N THR A 214 -16.44 -17.56 -27.55
CA THR A 214 -16.81 -18.40 -28.71
C THR A 214 -16.85 -19.88 -28.34
N GLU A 215 -17.72 -20.63 -29.03
CA GLU A 215 -17.83 -22.09 -28.87
C GLU A 215 -16.67 -22.86 -29.55
N SER A 216 -15.98 -22.25 -30.50
CA SER A 216 -14.89 -22.84 -31.30
C SER A 216 -13.60 -23.08 -30.52
N GLY A 217 -13.45 -22.45 -29.34
CA GLY A 217 -12.41 -22.73 -28.35
C GLY A 217 -12.94 -23.52 -27.15
N LEU A 218 -13.69 -24.60 -27.37
CA LEU A 218 -14.34 -25.47 -26.35
C LEU A 218 -15.49 -24.82 -25.54
N GLY A 219 -15.90 -23.59 -25.83
CA GLY A 219 -16.95 -22.89 -25.07
C GLY A 219 -16.51 -22.49 -23.66
N PHE A 220 -17.39 -22.65 -22.67
CA PHE A 220 -17.01 -22.59 -21.25
C PHE A 220 -17.14 -23.95 -20.59
N LYS A 221 -16.18 -24.31 -19.74
CA LYS A 221 -16.22 -25.54 -18.95
C LYS A 221 -16.13 -25.19 -17.48
N GLU A 222 -17.14 -25.62 -16.74
CA GLU A 222 -17.19 -25.48 -15.29
C GLU A 222 -16.56 -26.69 -14.62
N TYR A 223 -15.73 -26.43 -13.63
CA TYR A 223 -15.11 -27.40 -12.78
C TYR A 223 -15.55 -27.14 -11.35
N SER A 224 -15.90 -28.21 -10.64
CA SER A 224 -16.24 -28.13 -9.22
C SER A 224 -15.07 -27.62 -8.37
N SER A 225 -13.85 -27.73 -8.91
CA SER A 225 -12.61 -27.38 -8.22
C SER A 225 -11.53 -26.98 -9.24
N PHE A 226 -10.64 -26.06 -8.87
CA PHE A 226 -9.51 -25.65 -9.69
C PHE A 226 -8.56 -26.81 -9.96
N ARG A 227 -8.45 -27.74 -8.99
CA ARG A 227 -7.67 -28.96 -9.13
C ARG A 227 -8.17 -29.82 -10.30
N ASP A 228 -9.47 -29.86 -10.54
CA ASP A 228 -10.02 -30.59 -11.69
C ASP A 228 -9.76 -29.85 -13.01
N ALA A 229 -9.80 -28.51 -13.00
CA ALA A 229 -9.47 -27.71 -14.18
C ALA A 229 -8.01 -27.91 -14.62
N LEU A 230 -7.08 -28.03 -13.67
CA LEU A 230 -5.65 -28.27 -13.93
C LEU A 230 -5.34 -29.64 -14.57
N LYS A 231 -6.23 -30.64 -14.44
CA LYS A 231 -6.04 -31.95 -15.10
C LYS A 231 -6.18 -31.82 -16.61
N ASP A 232 -7.11 -30.95 -17.04
CA ASP A 232 -7.44 -30.74 -18.45
C ASP A 232 -6.64 -29.58 -19.06
N PHE A 233 -6.29 -28.58 -18.24
CA PHE A 233 -5.50 -27.41 -18.62
C PHE A 233 -4.30 -27.22 -17.66
N PRO A 234 -3.23 -28.02 -17.78
CA PRO A 234 -2.09 -27.94 -16.84
C PRO A 234 -1.37 -26.59 -16.86
N ASP A 235 -1.44 -25.87 -17.99
CA ASP A 235 -0.84 -24.56 -18.21
C ASP A 235 -1.70 -23.38 -17.74
N LEU A 236 -2.91 -23.66 -17.24
CA LEU A 236 -3.70 -22.78 -16.38
C LEU A 236 -3.04 -22.62 -15.00
N HIS A 237 -1.88 -23.20 -14.73
CA HIS A 237 -1.27 -23.10 -13.41
C HIS A 237 -0.64 -21.71 -13.18
N PRO A 238 -1.00 -20.97 -12.10
CA PRO A 238 -0.61 -19.55 -11.92
C PRO A 238 0.89 -19.28 -11.91
N LYS A 239 1.70 -20.25 -11.44
CA LYS A 239 3.18 -20.12 -11.42
C LYS A 239 3.86 -20.44 -12.75
N LEU A 240 3.14 -20.98 -13.74
CA LEU A 240 3.75 -21.27 -15.05
C LEU A 240 3.84 -20.01 -15.92
N THR A 241 3.23 -18.89 -15.50
CA THR A 241 3.28 -17.58 -16.20
C THR A 241 3.14 -17.75 -17.71
N THR A 242 2.09 -18.48 -18.11
CA THR A 242 1.86 -18.81 -19.52
C THR A 242 1.05 -17.71 -20.18
N ASN A 243 1.30 -17.49 -21.46
CA ASN A 243 0.63 -16.44 -22.23
C ASN A 243 -0.76 -16.88 -22.73
N ARG A 244 -1.20 -18.10 -22.36
CA ARG A 244 -2.45 -18.71 -22.84
C ARG A 244 -3.67 -18.36 -22.00
N PHE A 245 -3.50 -17.91 -20.75
CA PHE A 245 -4.61 -17.72 -19.82
C PHE A 245 -4.54 -16.38 -19.08
N THR A 246 -5.69 -15.72 -19.01
CA THR A 246 -5.93 -14.53 -18.17
C THR A 246 -6.91 -14.90 -17.07
N TRP A 247 -6.63 -14.42 -15.85
CA TRP A 247 -7.39 -14.78 -14.67
C TRP A 247 -8.35 -13.67 -14.27
N ALA A 248 -9.57 -14.06 -13.88
CA ALA A 248 -10.53 -13.15 -13.29
C ALA A 248 -11.27 -13.82 -12.13
N MET A 249 -11.35 -13.13 -11.01
CA MET A 249 -12.20 -13.48 -9.89
C MET A 249 -13.58 -12.85 -10.10
N LYS A 250 -14.63 -13.67 -10.06
CA LYS A 250 -16.02 -13.19 -10.12
C LYS A 250 -16.63 -13.11 -8.72
N GLU A 251 -17.36 -12.03 -8.46
CA GLU A 251 -18.24 -11.90 -7.30
C GLU A 251 -19.67 -12.21 -7.74
N ILE A 252 -20.32 -13.16 -7.06
CA ILE A 252 -21.70 -13.57 -7.34
C ILE A 252 -22.58 -13.16 -6.17
N LYS A 253 -23.68 -12.47 -6.46
CA LYS A 253 -24.75 -12.15 -5.49
C LYS A 253 -26.08 -12.55 -6.12
N ASN A 254 -26.92 -13.28 -5.38
CA ASN A 254 -28.21 -13.79 -5.87
C ASN A 254 -28.13 -14.59 -7.19
N LYS A 255 -27.06 -15.38 -7.39
CA LYS A 255 -26.76 -16.14 -8.62
C LYS A 255 -26.43 -15.28 -9.85
N GLU A 256 -26.31 -13.97 -9.71
CA GLU A 256 -25.86 -13.06 -10.77
C GLU A 256 -24.42 -12.61 -10.52
N ILE A 257 -23.63 -12.49 -11.59
CA ILE A 257 -22.27 -11.94 -11.52
C ILE A 257 -22.39 -10.43 -11.38
N ILE A 258 -21.98 -9.90 -10.22
CA ILE A 258 -22.07 -8.47 -9.93
C ILE A 258 -20.73 -7.74 -10.11
N LYS A 259 -19.61 -8.47 -10.10
CA LYS A 259 -18.27 -7.90 -10.26
C LYS A 259 -17.32 -8.92 -10.87
N LEU A 260 -16.45 -8.45 -11.77
CA LEU A 260 -15.31 -9.19 -12.28
C LEU A 260 -14.04 -8.41 -11.93
N ARG A 261 -13.09 -9.07 -11.27
CA ARG A 261 -11.77 -8.53 -10.95
C ARG A 261 -10.73 -9.36 -11.68
N PHE A 262 -10.06 -8.78 -12.66
CA PHE A 262 -8.93 -9.43 -13.32
C PHE A 262 -7.74 -9.48 -12.38
N GLU A 263 -7.18 -10.68 -12.19
CA GLU A 263 -5.95 -10.89 -11.43
C GLU A 263 -4.79 -10.86 -12.43
N THR A 264 -4.14 -9.71 -12.55
CA THR A 264 -3.00 -9.53 -13.46
C THR A 264 -1.73 -10.15 -12.89
N TRP A 265 -1.60 -11.47 -13.01
CA TRP A 265 -0.30 -12.13 -12.88
C TRP A 265 0.45 -11.99 -14.22
N LYS A 266 1.15 -10.87 -14.41
CA LYS A 266 2.10 -10.61 -15.52
C LYS A 266 1.67 -10.98 -16.96
N ALA A 267 0.38 -10.98 -17.27
CA ALA A 267 -0.09 -11.04 -18.66
C ALA A 267 -0.11 -9.65 -19.33
N TYR A 268 0.04 -8.57 -18.55
CA TYR A 268 -0.20 -7.20 -19.01
C TYR A 268 0.96 -6.57 -19.80
N ASP A 269 2.14 -7.21 -19.84
CA ASP A 269 3.28 -6.73 -20.64
C ASP A 269 3.28 -7.27 -22.09
N LEU A 270 2.26 -8.05 -22.51
CA LEU A 270 2.21 -8.71 -23.83
C LEU A 270 1.22 -8.11 -24.83
N TYR A 271 0.42 -7.12 -24.45
CA TYR A 271 -0.62 -6.55 -25.32
C TYR A 271 -0.56 -5.03 -25.51
N SER A 272 0.59 -4.41 -25.26
CA SER A 272 0.89 -3.08 -25.78
C SER A 272 1.83 -3.19 -26.99
N ASN A 273 1.25 -3.46 -28.16
CA ASN A 273 1.70 -2.97 -29.45
C ASN A 273 0.52 -2.26 -30.12
#